data_AF-A0A9P5VFU6-F1
#
_entry.id   AF-A0A9P5VFU6-F1
#
_cell.length_a   1.000
_cell.length_b   1.000
_cell.length_c   1.000
_cell.angle_alpha   90.00
_cell.angle_beta   90.00
_cell.angle_gamma   90.00
#
_symmetry.space_group_name_H-M   'P 1'
#
loop_
_entity.id
_entity.type
_entity.pdbx_description
1 polymer ?
#
loop_
_entity_poly.entity_id
_entity_poly.type
_entity_poly.pdbx_seq_one_letter_code
_entity_poly.pdbx_strand_id
1 'polypeptide(L)'
;TYLAALKTEQEYLTGKDRTDERIELDFGQQVPVSVDSATLQNYLEHYDNAESNYRYRLEVVERILSRNGDVNLQSWLTLHYLSHNPEVLIRLYLKYGAVEKAATLFSQVIQL
;
A
#
# COMPACT_ATOMS: atom_id res chain seq x y z
N THR A 1 15.07 -37.82 9.00
CA THR A 1 14.62 -37.00 7.86
C THR A 1 13.24 -36.37 8.04
N TYR A 2 12.37 -36.87 8.93
CA TYR A 2 11.07 -36.21 9.22
C TYR A 2 11.14 -35.16 10.36
N LEU A 3 12.02 -35.36 11.33
CA LEU A 3 12.16 -34.47 12.50
C LEU A 3 12.88 -33.14 12.22
N ALA A 4 13.63 -33.04 11.11
CA ALA A 4 14.29 -31.80 10.72
C ALA A 4 13.29 -30.80 10.10
N ALA A 5 12.32 -31.29 9.33
CA ALA A 5 11.31 -30.44 8.67
C ALA A 5 10.34 -29.79 9.68
N LEU A 6 9.92 -30.52 10.71
CA LEU A 6 9.02 -29.99 11.75
C LEU A 6 9.69 -28.94 12.67
N LYS A 7 11.01 -28.99 12.81
CA LYS A 7 11.75 -28.00 13.60
C LYS A 7 11.83 -26.65 12.88
N THR A 8 11.98 -26.70 11.55
CA THR A 8 11.98 -25.51 10.69
C THR A 8 10.61 -24.84 10.63
N GLU A 9 9.52 -25.61 10.68
CA GLU A 9 8.15 -25.06 10.62
C GLU A 9 7.72 -24.38 11.94
N GLN A 10 8.19 -24.89 13.08
CA GLN A 10 7.98 -24.24 14.39
C GLN A 10 8.77 -22.92 14.52
N GLU A 11 10.02 -22.88 14.02
CA GLU A 11 10.84 -21.66 14.02
C GLU A 11 10.30 -20.57 13.07
N TYR A 12 9.53 -20.95 12.04
CA TYR A 12 8.90 -20.00 11.12
C TYR A 12 7.65 -19.32 11.72
N LEU A 13 7.00 -19.97 12.69
CA LEU A 13 5.78 -19.47 13.34
C LEU A 13 6.07 -18.70 14.64
N THR A 14 7.25 -18.85 15.23
CA THR A 14 7.64 -18.17 16.47
C THR A 14 8.76 -17.16 16.24
N GLY A 15 8.39 -15.98 15.74
CA GLY A 15 9.09 -14.72 16.03
C GLY A 15 10.58 -14.65 15.69
N LYS A 16 10.90 -14.30 14.45
CA LYS A 16 12.15 -13.60 14.12
C LYS A 16 11.89 -12.61 12.99
N ASP A 17 11.72 -11.35 13.40
CA ASP A 17 12.08 -10.14 12.67
C ASP A 17 12.13 -10.26 11.13
N ARG A 18 10.97 -10.11 10.48
CA ARG A 18 10.83 -10.10 9.01
C ARG A 18 11.13 -8.70 8.44
N THR A 19 12.33 -8.18 8.69
CA THR A 19 12.79 -6.92 8.10
C THR A 19 13.41 -7.06 6.70
N ASP A 20 13.42 -8.26 6.09
CA ASP A 20 14.16 -8.50 4.84
C ASP A 20 13.38 -9.23 3.72
N GLU A 21 12.06 -8.99 3.59
CA GLU A 21 11.34 -9.36 2.36
C GLU A 21 11.51 -8.26 1.29
N ARG A 22 12.68 -8.31 0.64
CA ARG A 22 13.02 -7.57 -0.58
C ARG A 22 12.03 -7.93 -1.70
N ILE A 23 11.14 -7.00 -2.03
CA ILE A 23 10.39 -7.05 -3.29
C ILE A 23 11.29 -6.46 -4.37
N GLU A 24 11.79 -7.30 -5.27
CA GLU A 24 12.41 -6.85 -6.51
C GLU A 24 11.33 -6.20 -7.38
N LEU A 25 11.31 -4.87 -7.35
CA LEU A 25 10.54 -4.06 -8.28
C LEU A 25 11.55 -3.56 -9.30
N ASP A 26 11.38 -4.04 -10.53
CA ASP A 26 12.24 -3.81 -11.69
C ASP A 26 12.23 -2.34 -12.13
N PHE A 27 12.90 -1.49 -11.37
CA PHE A 27 13.30 -0.15 -11.76
C PHE A 27 14.68 0.07 -11.16
N GLY A 28 15.72 0.09 -12.02
CA GLY A 28 17.15 0.07 -11.68
C GLY A 28 17.70 1.25 -10.87
N GLN A 29 17.03 1.70 -9.82
CA GLN A 29 17.60 2.51 -8.76
C GLN A 29 17.27 1.88 -7.40
N GLN A 30 18.33 1.51 -6.68
CA GLN A 30 18.25 1.03 -5.31
C GLN A 30 17.72 2.17 -4.42
N VAL A 31 16.45 2.08 -4.01
CA VAL A 31 15.86 2.99 -3.02
C VAL A 31 15.84 2.26 -1.66
N PRO A 32 16.45 2.81 -0.60
CA PRO A 32 16.51 2.16 0.71
C PRO A 32 15.10 1.99 1.31
N VAL A 33 14.86 0.83 1.94
CA VAL A 33 13.57 0.31 2.47
C VAL A 33 13.11 1.01 3.76
N SER A 34 13.37 2.30 3.87
CA SER A 34 12.67 3.19 4.80
C SER A 34 12.49 4.54 4.13
N VAL A 35 11.74 4.57 3.03
CA VAL A 35 11.30 5.84 2.45
C VAL A 35 10.38 6.46 3.49
N ASP A 36 10.90 7.45 4.20
CA ASP A 36 10.12 8.32 5.07
C ASP A 36 8.86 8.78 4.31
N SER A 37 7.70 8.74 4.98
CA SER A 37 6.42 9.17 4.42
C SER A 37 6.55 10.55 3.77
N ALA A 38 7.37 11.45 4.32
CA ALA A 38 7.59 12.78 3.74
C ALA A 38 8.39 12.71 2.43
N THR A 39 9.37 11.82 2.33
CA THR A 39 10.16 11.62 1.10
C THR A 39 9.28 11.05 -0.02
N LEU A 40 8.43 10.06 0.30
CA LEU A 40 7.49 9.50 -0.66
C LEU A 40 6.46 10.54 -1.12
N GLN A 41 5.92 11.31 -0.18
CA GLN A 41 4.98 12.39 -0.49
C GLN A 41 5.60 13.41 -1.44
N ASN A 42 6.80 13.93 -1.12
CA ASN A 42 7.51 14.90 -1.95
C ASN A 42 7.79 14.36 -3.36
N TYR A 43 8.17 13.09 -3.47
CA TYR A 43 8.39 12.44 -4.77
C TYR A 43 7.10 12.44 -5.60
N LEU A 44 5.98 12.02 -5.01
CA LEU A 44 4.71 11.94 -5.74
C LEU A 44 4.10 13.32 -6.04
N GLU A 45 4.31 14.31 -5.18
CA GLU A 45 3.91 15.70 -5.47
C GLU A 45 4.68 16.28 -6.67
N HIS A 46 5.95 15.90 -6.85
CA HIS A 46 6.77 16.41 -7.94
C HIS A 46 6.57 15.65 -9.26
N TYR A 47 6.46 14.32 -9.20
CA TYR A 47 6.51 13.46 -10.39
C TYR A 47 5.17 12.84 -10.79
N ASP A 48 4.16 12.85 -9.92
CA ASP A 48 2.87 12.24 -10.20
C ASP A 48 1.79 13.31 -10.36
N ASN A 49 1.38 13.54 -11.60
CA ASN A 49 0.54 14.66 -12.02
C ASN A 49 -0.48 14.20 -13.07
N ALA A 50 -1.22 15.14 -13.66
CA ALA A 50 -2.24 14.83 -14.65
C ALA A 50 -1.67 14.15 -15.92
N GLU A 51 -0.42 14.45 -16.30
CA GLU A 51 0.23 13.81 -17.46
C GLU A 51 0.59 12.34 -17.18
N SER A 52 0.98 12.02 -15.93
CA SER A 52 1.14 10.64 -15.48
C SER A 52 -0.19 9.95 -15.15
N ASN A 53 -1.32 10.67 -15.27
CA ASN A 53 -2.65 10.25 -14.83
C ASN A 53 -2.65 9.71 -13.39
N TYR A 54 -1.83 10.30 -12.52
CA TYR A 54 -1.67 9.88 -11.12
C TYR A 54 -1.29 8.38 -10.94
N ARG A 55 -0.63 7.79 -11.94
CA ARG A 55 -0.28 6.36 -11.97
C ARG A 55 0.64 5.95 -10.81
N TYR A 56 1.56 6.80 -10.38
CA TYR A 56 2.50 6.41 -9.32
C TYR A 56 1.81 6.32 -7.96
N ARG A 57 0.87 7.23 -7.66
CA ARG A 57 0.01 7.11 -6.46
C ARG A 57 -0.83 5.84 -6.49
N LEU A 58 -1.34 5.46 -7.66
CA LEU A 58 -2.07 4.21 -7.83
C LEU A 58 -1.21 3.00 -7.49
N GLU A 59 -0.02 2.89 -8.10
CA GLU A 59 0.91 1.77 -7.85
C GLU A 59 1.33 1.69 -6.38
N VAL A 60 1.54 2.83 -5.71
CA VAL A 60 1.86 2.88 -4.28
C VAL A 60 0.71 2.33 -3.44
N VAL A 61 -0.53 2.79 -3.67
CA VAL A 61 -1.70 2.28 -2.94
C VAL A 61 -1.89 0.79 -3.18
N GLU A 62 -1.80 0.34 -4.43
CA GLU A 62 -1.93 -1.09 -4.78
C GLU A 62 -0.89 -1.94 -4.06
N ARG A 63 0.37 -1.51 -4.02
CA ARG A 63 1.43 -2.21 -3.28
C ARG A 63 1.15 -2.27 -1.78
N ILE A 64 0.71 -1.16 -1.19
CA ILE A 64 0.38 -1.09 0.24
C ILE A 64 -0.77 -2.06 0.58
N LEU A 65 -1.87 -1.98 -0.16
CA LEU A 65 -3.06 -2.80 0.08
C LEU A 65 -2.84 -4.28 -0.26
N SER A 66 -2.00 -4.59 -1.26
CA SER A 66 -1.66 -5.98 -1.60
C SER A 66 -0.93 -6.72 -0.48
N ARG A 67 -0.19 -5.99 0.37
CA ARG A 67 0.49 -6.56 1.54
C ARG A 67 -0.47 -6.70 2.73
N ASN A 68 -1.36 -5.73 2.92
CA ASN A 68 -2.36 -5.75 3.96
C ASN A 68 -3.54 -4.83 3.58
N GLY A 69 -4.68 -5.41 3.22
CA GLY A 69 -5.89 -4.64 2.84
C GLY A 69 -6.42 -3.76 3.98
N ASP A 70 -6.17 -4.14 5.24
CA ASP A 70 -6.65 -3.41 6.42
C ASP A 70 -5.67 -2.34 6.91
N VAL A 71 -4.55 -2.10 6.21
CA VAL A 71 -3.62 -1.04 6.57
C VAL A 71 -4.24 0.34 6.39
N ASN A 72 -3.99 1.24 7.34
CA ASN A 72 -4.41 2.63 7.19
C ASN A 72 -3.44 3.34 6.25
N LEU A 73 -3.98 3.85 5.14
CA LEU A 73 -3.23 4.71 4.24
C LEU A 73 -2.89 6.02 4.95
N GLN A 74 -1.78 6.63 4.54
CA GLN A 74 -1.38 7.94 5.02
C GLN A 74 -2.44 8.98 4.66
N SER A 75 -2.76 9.89 5.59
CA SER A 75 -3.88 10.82 5.44
C SER A 75 -3.76 11.69 4.18
N TRP A 76 -2.56 12.12 3.82
CA TRP A 76 -2.32 12.92 2.61
C TRP A 76 -2.68 12.16 1.32
N LEU A 77 -2.47 10.84 1.29
CA LEU A 77 -2.79 10.00 0.15
C LEU A 77 -4.30 9.80 0.03
N THR A 78 -4.98 9.56 1.16
CA THR A 78 -6.44 9.47 1.21
C THR A 78 -7.10 10.80 0.79
N LEU A 79 -6.60 11.94 1.29
CA LEU A 79 -7.10 13.28 0.94
C LEU A 79 -6.91 13.60 -0.55
N HIS A 80 -5.82 13.14 -1.16
CA HIS A 80 -5.59 13.30 -2.59
C HIS A 80 -6.72 12.64 -3.40
N TYR A 81 -7.03 11.37 -3.14
CA TYR A 81 -8.12 10.67 -3.83
C TYR A 81 -9.48 11.31 -3.55
N LEU A 82 -9.77 11.69 -2.31
CA LEU A 82 -11.02 12.39 -1.98
C LEU A 82 -11.22 13.67 -2.80
N SER A 83 -10.14 14.39 -3.10
CA SER A 83 -10.21 15.67 -3.81
C SER A 83 -10.22 15.54 -5.34
N HIS A 84 -9.72 14.43 -5.90
CA HIS A 84 -9.52 14.28 -7.34
C HIS A 84 -10.41 13.18 -7.95
N ASN A 85 -10.46 12.00 -7.31
CA ASN A 85 -11.25 10.87 -7.78
C ASN A 85 -11.44 9.84 -6.64
N PRO A 86 -12.46 10.02 -5.77
CA PRO A 86 -12.66 9.12 -4.64
C PRO A 86 -13.08 7.71 -5.08
N GLU A 87 -13.71 7.58 -6.25
CA GLU A 87 -14.16 6.30 -6.77
C GLU A 87 -13.01 5.31 -6.99
N VAL A 88 -11.85 5.80 -7.44
CA VAL A 88 -10.65 4.96 -7.63
C VAL A 88 -10.24 4.33 -6.30
N LEU A 89 -10.19 5.11 -5.22
CA LEU A 89 -9.80 4.58 -3.91
C LEU A 89 -10.84 3.59 -3.34
N ILE A 90 -12.13 3.84 -3.56
CA ILE A 90 -13.19 2.90 -3.19
C ILE A 90 -13.00 1.56 -3.93
N ARG A 91 -12.77 1.60 -5.25
CA ARG A 91 -12.51 0.41 -6.06
C ARG A 91 -11.27 -0.35 -5.60
N LEU A 92 -10.20 0.35 -5.21
CA LEU A 92 -9.00 -0.26 -4.66
C LEU A 92 -9.27 -0.95 -3.32
N TYR A 93 -9.98 -0.31 -2.40
CA TYR A 93 -10.36 -0.95 -1.14
C TYR A 93 -11.19 -2.22 -1.38
N LEU A 94 -12.18 -2.17 -2.29
CA LEU A 94 -12.96 -3.34 -2.65
C LEU A 94 -12.09 -4.46 -3.28
N LYS A 95 -11.16 -4.10 -4.17
CA LYS A 95 -10.25 -5.04 -4.84
C LYS A 95 -9.40 -5.83 -3.84
N TYR A 96 -8.97 -5.20 -2.74
CA TYR A 96 -8.12 -5.82 -1.72
C TYR A 96 -8.87 -6.24 -0.45
N GLY A 97 -10.20 -6.34 -0.49
CA GLY A 97 -11.01 -6.89 0.60
C GLY A 97 -11.29 -5.94 1.78
N ALA A 98 -10.90 -4.68 1.69
CA ALA A 98 -11.09 -3.66 2.73
C ALA A 98 -12.50 -3.06 2.70
N VAL A 99 -13.53 -3.91 2.83
CA VAL A 99 -14.94 -3.56 2.61
C VAL A 99 -15.43 -2.46 3.55
N GLU A 100 -15.06 -2.49 4.83
CA GLU A 100 -15.46 -1.47 5.81
C GLU A 100 -14.91 -0.08 5.46
N LYS A 101 -13.67 -0.03 4.97
CA LYS A 101 -13.04 1.23 4.53
C LYS A 101 -13.70 1.75 3.26
N ALA A 102 -14.01 0.87 2.31
CA ALA A 102 -14.76 1.22 1.12
C ALA A 102 -16.13 1.81 1.46
N ALA A 103 -16.88 1.17 2.36
CA ALA A 103 -18.20 1.61 2.79
C ALA A 103 -18.16 2.97 3.53
N THR A 104 -17.16 3.15 4.40
CA THR A 104 -16.94 4.41 5.11
C THR A 104 -16.64 5.54 4.13
N LEU A 105 -15.71 5.31 3.19
CA LEU A 105 -15.33 6.30 2.19
C LEU A 105 -16.51 6.64 1.26
N PHE A 106 -17.25 5.64 0.81
CA PHE A 106 -18.45 5.82 -0.01
C PHE A 106 -19.51 6.67 0.70
N SER A 107 -19.72 6.44 1.99
CA SER A 107 -20.67 7.22 2.80
C SER A 107 -20.26 8.68 2.91
N GLN A 108 -18.96 8.97 3.02
CA GLN A 108 -18.43 10.34 3.05
C GLN A 108 -18.64 11.07 1.71
N VAL A 109 -18.46 10.35 0.60
CA VAL A 109 -18.60 10.92 -0.75
C VAL A 109 -20.05 11.26 -1.09
N ILE A 110 -21.02 10.47 -0.65
CA ILE A 110 -22.45 10.72 -0.89
C ILE A 110 -22.99 11.91 -0.07
N GLN A 111 -22.35 12.22 1.06
CA GLN A 111 -22.78 13.30 1.95
C GLN A 111 -22.25 14.69 1.54
N LEU A 112 -21.39 14.78 0.53
CA LEU A 112 -20.84 16.02 -0.03
C LEU A 112 -21.65 16.50 -1.24
#